data_AF-A0A354G2C9-F1
#
_entry.id   AF-A0A354G2C9-F1
#
_cell.length_a   1.000
_cell.length_b   1.000
_cell.length_c   1.000
_cell.angle_alpha   90.00
_cell.angle_beta   90.00
_cell.angle_gamma   90.00
#
_symmetry.space_group_name_H-M   'P 1'
#
loop_
_entity.id
_entity.type
_entity.pdbx_description
1 polymer ?
#
loop_
_entity_poly.entity_id
_entity_poly.type
_entity_poly.pdbx_seq_one_letter_code
_entity_poly.pdbx_strand_id
1 'polypeptide(L)'
;MKKHMQTIANDDKTEDDAIAEDASKKNESILVDSVTEKANGIPSFYQNNSQRGVLTKREIKEKNLILFDNLRDINEDCYSNASYDFRIGEKFAVPKDNGSCIFNMSYQQLSCPHYKLDEPQIQSCRSYNNVVRIPAHSSIIFSTFEQVKLPGNIVGRFDLRIKWALQGLEFQAGTQIEPYYTGRLFGHIKNTTNREILIPFKERLLTVEFTYTSEMADIPIEKNKNEKFNTNTIEGYLSEYSVMEGSLSYLFTKIERAENDFRSKMEDTRDKINEGYAQILEANRFRNTIRMAVFMGVLTIILSVGLTFAVSKYTMEKDDYPFQKVYDLEQTLKALQVQQNKILGLKLELDSLKSVKQERNNEKK
;
A
#
# COMPACT_ATOMS: atom_id res chain seq x y z
N MET A 1 -5.23 41.35 -22.24
CA MET A 1 -4.28 41.94 -21.28
C MET A 1 -2.87 41.44 -21.59
N LYS A 2 -2.01 42.40 -22.02
CA LYS A 2 -0.53 42.44 -22.07
C LYS A 2 0.21 41.15 -21.64
N LYS A 3 0.95 40.44 -22.50
CA LYS A 3 2.32 40.74 -23.03
C LYS A 3 3.26 41.38 -21.98
N HIS A 4 4.22 40.62 -21.42
CA HIS A 4 5.64 41.00 -21.23
C HIS A 4 6.44 39.98 -20.39
N MET A 5 7.78 40.08 -20.48
CA MET A 5 8.88 39.24 -19.95
C MET A 5 9.21 38.04 -20.85
N GLN A 6 10.08 38.13 -21.88
CA GLN A 6 11.38 38.80 -22.03
C GLN A 6 12.51 38.19 -21.18
N THR A 7 13.14 37.19 -21.78
CA THR A 7 14.59 37.03 -22.01
C THR A 7 15.53 37.98 -21.27
N ILE A 8 16.39 37.43 -20.41
CA ILE A 8 17.73 37.95 -20.13
C ILE A 8 18.69 36.76 -20.15
N ALA A 9 19.46 36.70 -21.23
CA ALA A 9 20.79 36.12 -21.25
C ALA A 9 21.77 37.27 -21.00
N ASN A 10 22.78 37.04 -20.16
CA ASN A 10 24.09 37.69 -20.10
C ASN A 10 24.94 36.78 -19.20
N ASP A 11 25.94 36.08 -19.75
CA ASP A 11 27.32 36.57 -19.88
C ASP A 11 27.87 37.05 -18.53
N ASP A 12 28.50 36.11 -17.82
CA ASP A 12 29.60 36.38 -16.91
C ASP A 12 30.68 35.31 -17.13
N LYS A 13 31.60 35.66 -18.03
CA LYS A 13 32.95 35.11 -18.12
C LYS A 13 33.88 36.14 -17.48
N THR A 14 34.41 35.81 -16.30
CA THR A 14 35.61 36.44 -15.72
C THR A 14 36.30 35.34 -14.92
N GLU A 15 37.43 34.83 -15.43
CA GLU A 15 38.74 35.10 -14.83
C GLU A 15 38.86 34.52 -13.41
N ASP A 16 39.17 33.22 -13.31
CA ASP A 16 39.64 32.59 -12.07
C ASP A 16 40.57 31.39 -12.38
N ASP A 17 41.42 31.54 -13.40
CA ASP A 17 42.57 30.65 -13.67
C ASP A 17 43.85 31.50 -13.71
N ALA A 18 44.33 31.95 -12.55
CA ALA A 18 45.74 32.33 -12.33
C ALA A 18 45.98 32.73 -10.87
N ILE A 19 46.03 31.79 -9.94
CA ILE A 19 46.87 31.77 -8.70
C ILE A 19 46.68 30.37 -8.10
N ALA A 20 47.34 29.35 -8.66
CA ALA A 20 47.41 28.02 -8.04
C ALA A 20 48.66 27.24 -8.47
N GLU A 21 49.76 27.93 -8.75
CA GLU A 21 51.00 27.28 -9.17
C GLU A 21 52.25 28.01 -8.65
N ASP A 22 52.30 28.37 -7.35
CA ASP A 22 53.56 28.82 -6.74
C ASP A 22 53.70 28.58 -5.22
N ALA A 23 52.93 27.65 -4.63
CA ALA A 23 52.97 27.38 -3.18
C ALA A 23 53.58 26.01 -2.79
N SER A 24 54.24 25.31 -3.73
CA SER A 24 54.73 23.93 -3.52
C SER A 24 56.26 23.80 -3.34
N LYS A 25 57.02 24.89 -3.18
CA LYS A 25 58.50 24.83 -3.12
C LYS A 25 59.18 25.62 -2.00
N LYS A 26 58.52 25.89 -0.86
CA LYS A 26 59.15 26.74 0.18
C LYS A 26 58.96 26.33 1.65
N ASN A 27 58.78 25.04 1.94
CA ASN A 27 58.67 24.55 3.32
C ASN A 27 59.50 23.28 3.62
N GLU A 28 60.72 23.19 3.09
CA GLU A 28 61.73 22.23 3.53
C GLU A 28 63.08 22.94 3.75
N SER A 29 63.18 23.72 4.82
CA SER A 29 64.43 23.94 5.55
C SER A 29 64.15 24.97 6.63
N ILE A 30 63.98 24.56 7.88
CA ILE A 30 64.26 25.29 9.13
C ILE A 30 63.74 24.37 10.25
N LEU A 31 64.57 24.16 11.28
CA LEU A 31 64.46 23.20 12.40
C LEU A 31 64.92 21.78 11.99
N VAL A 32 66.02 21.23 12.50
CA VAL A 32 66.50 21.26 13.89
C VAL A 32 68.03 21.12 13.91
N ASP A 33 68.72 22.19 14.31
CA ASP A 33 70.09 22.12 14.82
C ASP A 33 70.05 22.08 16.36
N SER A 34 70.81 21.12 16.90
CA SER A 34 71.47 21.12 18.21
C SER A 34 70.68 21.53 19.46
N VAL A 35 70.19 20.52 20.19
CA VAL A 35 70.14 20.56 21.66
C VAL A 35 70.82 19.29 22.19
N THR A 36 72.14 19.37 22.31
CA THR A 36 72.95 18.47 23.13
C THR A 36 73.13 19.11 24.51
N GLU A 37 72.09 19.06 25.35
CA GLU A 37 72.22 19.36 26.77
C GLU A 37 72.17 18.09 27.61
N LYS A 38 73.23 17.94 28.40
CA LYS A 38 73.50 16.87 29.36
C LYS A 38 72.40 16.81 30.42
N ALA A 39 71.50 15.83 30.28
CA ALA A 39 70.61 15.43 31.37
C ALA A 39 71.34 14.42 32.28
N ASN A 40 71.81 14.92 33.42
CA ASN A 40 72.22 14.13 34.56
C ASN A 40 71.02 13.32 35.11
N GLY A 41 71.20 12.01 35.23
CA GLY A 41 70.61 11.15 36.27
C GLY A 41 69.13 11.32 36.62
N ILE A 42 68.22 10.95 35.71
CA ILE A 42 66.85 10.59 36.09
C ILE A 42 66.82 9.08 36.37
N PRO A 43 66.30 8.60 37.52
CA PRO A 43 66.28 7.18 37.85
C PRO A 43 65.51 6.37 36.80
N SER A 44 66.12 5.32 36.27
CA SER A 44 65.60 4.42 35.23
C SER A 44 64.45 3.51 35.68
N PHE A 45 63.59 3.96 36.60
CA PHE A 45 62.48 3.18 37.16
C PHE A 45 61.26 3.03 36.24
N TYR A 46 61.34 3.46 34.99
CA TYR A 46 60.26 3.30 33.98
C TYR A 46 60.56 2.24 32.91
N GLN A 47 61.53 1.36 33.12
CA GLN A 47 61.78 0.25 32.20
C GLN A 47 60.95 -0.99 32.61
N ASN A 48 60.01 -1.34 31.73
CA ASN A 48 59.14 -2.52 31.73
C ASN A 48 57.93 -2.52 32.67
N ASN A 49 57.18 -1.41 32.76
CA ASN A 49 55.75 -1.55 33.02
C ASN A 49 55.11 -2.23 31.81
N SER A 50 54.85 -3.54 31.90
CA SER A 50 54.07 -4.23 30.89
C SER A 50 52.76 -3.47 30.70
N GLN A 51 52.57 -2.82 29.56
CA GLN A 51 51.35 -2.12 29.23
C GLN A 51 50.21 -3.15 29.25
N ARG A 52 49.30 -3.03 30.22
CA ARG A 52 48.19 -3.95 30.46
C ARG A 52 46.94 -3.14 30.76
N GLY A 53 45.79 -3.73 30.44
CA GLY A 53 44.48 -3.13 30.71
C GLY A 53 43.99 -2.23 29.58
N VAL A 54 42.99 -1.40 29.92
CA VAL A 54 42.29 -0.50 29.01
C VAL A 54 43.10 0.78 28.79
N LEU A 55 43.19 1.23 27.54
CA LEU A 55 43.90 2.44 27.18
C LEU A 55 43.14 3.69 27.62
N THR A 56 43.87 4.62 28.21
CA THR A 56 43.35 5.95 28.57
C THR A 56 43.23 6.87 27.35
N LYS A 57 42.42 7.93 27.47
CA LYS A 57 42.30 9.03 26.50
C LYS A 57 43.65 9.48 25.96
N ARG A 58 44.62 9.65 26.87
CA ARG A 58 45.97 10.11 26.54
C ARG A 58 46.71 9.10 25.67
N GLU A 59 46.68 7.82 26.04
CA GLU A 59 47.35 6.75 25.28
C GLU A 59 46.72 6.54 23.89
N ILE A 60 45.39 6.63 23.77
CA ILE A 60 44.69 6.54 22.48
C ILE A 60 45.20 7.63 21.52
N LYS A 61 45.42 8.85 22.03
CA LYS A 61 45.98 9.97 21.25
C LYS A 61 47.46 9.79 20.94
N GLU A 62 48.28 9.50 21.95
CA GLU A 62 49.73 9.35 21.80
C GLU A 62 50.09 8.26 20.79
N LYS A 63 49.30 7.19 20.73
CA LYS A 63 49.49 6.09 19.77
C LYS A 63 48.84 6.33 18.40
N ASN A 64 48.14 7.45 18.21
CA ASN A 64 47.43 7.80 16.97
C ASN A 64 46.51 6.66 16.47
N LEU A 65 45.73 6.06 17.38
CA LEU A 65 44.87 4.93 17.04
C LEU A 65 43.70 5.32 16.12
N ILE A 66 43.32 6.59 16.13
CA ILE A 66 42.24 7.15 15.32
C ILE A 66 42.87 8.04 14.24
N LEU A 67 42.54 7.76 12.99
CA LEU A 67 42.97 8.52 11.83
C LEU A 67 41.78 9.27 11.23
N PHE A 68 42.07 10.45 10.67
CA PHE A 68 41.10 11.33 10.05
C PHE A 68 41.56 11.67 8.64
N ASP A 69 40.61 11.83 7.72
CA ASP A 69 40.94 12.27 6.36
C ASP A 69 41.43 13.72 6.35
N ASN A 70 40.90 14.57 7.25
CA ASN A 70 41.36 15.94 7.46
C ASN A 70 41.58 16.23 8.95
N LEU A 71 42.63 16.98 9.28
CA LEU A 71 42.92 17.40 10.66
C LEU A 71 41.81 18.26 11.28
N ARG A 72 41.03 18.97 10.45
CA ARG A 72 39.88 19.77 10.90
C ARG A 72 38.72 18.92 11.42
N ASP A 73 38.72 17.62 11.11
CA ASP A 73 37.66 16.71 11.53
C ASP A 73 37.87 16.13 12.94
N ILE A 74 39.01 16.40 13.57
CA ILE A 74 39.30 16.00 14.95
C ILE A 74 38.27 16.66 15.86
N ASN A 75 37.55 15.83 16.62
CA ASN A 75 36.61 16.29 17.64
C ASN A 75 37.04 15.77 19.01
N GLU A 76 37.40 16.69 19.90
CA GLU A 76 37.86 16.40 21.26
C GLU A 76 36.79 15.76 22.15
N ASP A 77 35.51 16.01 21.85
CA ASP A 77 34.36 15.47 22.59
C ASP A 77 34.09 14.00 22.28
N CYS A 78 34.70 13.46 21.21
CA CYS A 78 34.65 12.02 20.92
C CYS A 78 35.61 11.23 21.82
N TYR A 79 36.61 11.87 22.42
CA TYR A 79 37.54 11.20 23.33
C TYR A 79 37.01 11.20 24.76
N SER A 80 36.59 10.01 25.22
CA SER A 80 36.25 9.74 26.62
C SER A 80 37.49 9.26 27.39
N ASN A 81 37.38 9.14 28.71
CA ASN A 81 38.53 8.82 29.58
C ASN A 81 39.25 7.51 29.23
N ALA A 82 38.53 6.53 28.69
CA ALA A 82 39.05 5.20 28.36
C ALA A 82 38.46 4.63 27.05
N SER A 83 37.88 5.49 26.21
CA SER A 83 37.17 5.08 25.00
C SER A 83 37.12 6.20 23.97
N TYR A 84 36.74 5.86 22.74
CA TYR A 84 36.51 6.80 21.66
C TYR A 84 35.13 6.59 21.03
N ASP A 85 34.41 7.68 20.75
CA ASP A 85 33.11 7.63 20.06
C ASP A 85 33.30 7.81 18.55
N PHE A 86 33.09 6.74 17.77
CA PHE A 86 33.06 6.80 16.31
C PHE A 86 31.78 7.45 15.81
N ARG A 87 31.93 8.27 14.78
CA ARG A 87 30.82 8.98 14.14
C ARG A 87 30.37 8.26 12.88
N ILE A 88 29.10 8.41 12.51
CA ILE A 88 28.57 7.83 11.27
C ILE A 88 29.18 8.53 10.05
N GLY A 89 29.62 7.73 9.07
CA GLY A 89 30.18 8.19 7.81
C GLY A 89 29.12 8.70 6.83
N GLU A 90 29.57 9.14 5.66
CA GLU A 90 28.71 9.75 4.65
C GLU A 90 27.90 8.72 3.88
N LYS A 91 28.53 7.60 3.53
CA LYS A 91 27.95 6.55 2.69
C LYS A 91 27.42 5.41 3.53
N PHE A 92 26.26 4.91 3.14
CA PHE A 92 25.62 3.73 3.68
C PHE A 92 24.98 2.93 2.56
N ALA A 93 24.87 1.62 2.74
CA ALA A 93 24.26 0.71 1.79
C ALA A 93 22.91 0.25 2.31
N VAL A 94 21.92 0.32 1.44
CA VAL A 94 20.57 -0.18 1.69
C VAL A 94 20.41 -1.48 0.90
N PRO A 95 19.95 -2.57 1.53
CA PRO A 95 19.59 -3.79 0.81
C PRO A 95 18.55 -3.46 -0.27
N LYS A 96 18.77 -3.90 -1.51
CA LYS A 96 17.80 -3.66 -2.58
C LYS A 96 16.51 -4.43 -2.32
N ASP A 97 15.38 -3.76 -2.48
CA ASP A 97 14.07 -4.41 -2.58
C ASP A 97 13.82 -4.75 -4.04
N ASN A 98 14.27 -5.93 -4.46
CA ASN A 98 14.10 -6.35 -5.84
C ASN A 98 12.69 -6.83 -6.18
N GLY A 99 11.77 -6.95 -5.21
CA GLY A 99 10.39 -7.41 -5.45
C GLY A 99 10.23 -8.81 -6.06
N SER A 100 11.31 -9.46 -6.51
CA SER A 100 11.29 -10.56 -7.49
C SER A 100 11.85 -11.88 -6.95
N CYS A 101 12.36 -11.93 -5.72
CA CYS A 101 12.60 -13.18 -5.01
C CYS A 101 11.23 -13.78 -4.62
N ILE A 102 10.53 -14.29 -5.64
CA ILE A 102 9.48 -15.27 -5.52
C ILE A 102 10.19 -16.51 -4.98
N PHE A 103 9.74 -17.01 -3.83
CA PHE A 103 10.14 -18.29 -3.26
C PHE A 103 9.67 -19.45 -4.15
N ASN A 104 10.06 -19.47 -5.44
CA ASN A 104 10.11 -20.66 -6.26
C ASN A 104 11.44 -21.39 -5.99
N MET A 105 11.78 -21.55 -4.71
CA MET A 105 12.78 -22.54 -4.33
C MET A 105 12.08 -23.90 -4.38
N SER A 106 12.24 -24.58 -5.51
CA SER A 106 12.14 -26.04 -5.47
C SER A 106 13.18 -26.52 -4.45
N TYR A 107 12.78 -27.45 -3.57
CA TYR A 107 13.58 -27.94 -2.45
C TYR A 107 14.95 -28.55 -2.83
N GLN A 108 15.28 -28.65 -4.12
CA GLN A 108 16.47 -29.31 -4.65
C GLN A 108 17.68 -28.40 -4.89
N GLN A 109 17.58 -27.08 -4.68
CA GLN A 109 18.67 -26.12 -4.93
C GLN A 109 19.32 -25.52 -3.66
N LEU A 110 19.26 -26.26 -2.55
CA LEU A 110 19.87 -25.92 -1.25
C LEU A 110 21.39 -26.16 -1.17
N SER A 111 22.06 -26.37 -2.30
CA SER A 111 23.50 -26.61 -2.39
C SER A 111 24.19 -25.55 -3.24
N CYS A 112 24.17 -24.29 -2.80
CA CYS A 112 25.12 -23.28 -3.27
C CYS A 112 25.44 -22.23 -2.18
N PRO A 113 26.71 -22.13 -1.73
CA PRO A 113 27.15 -21.21 -0.67
C PRO A 113 27.39 -19.76 -1.14
N HIS A 114 27.17 -19.41 -2.41
CA HIS A 114 27.49 -18.09 -2.95
C HIS A 114 26.49 -17.63 -4.01
N TYR A 115 25.23 -17.40 -3.62
CA TYR A 115 24.35 -16.61 -4.47
C TYR A 115 24.90 -15.17 -4.52
N LYS A 116 25.33 -14.74 -5.71
CA LYS A 116 25.62 -13.32 -5.99
C LYS A 116 24.28 -12.59 -5.99
N LEU A 117 23.95 -12.01 -4.86
CA LEU A 117 22.80 -11.13 -4.69
C LEU A 117 23.04 -9.84 -5.47
N ASP A 118 21.98 -9.16 -5.87
CA ASP A 118 22.12 -7.88 -6.58
C ASP A 118 22.91 -6.88 -5.74
N GLU A 119 23.74 -6.09 -6.42
CA GLU A 119 24.61 -5.13 -5.73
C GLU A 119 23.77 -4.19 -4.86
N PRO A 120 24.11 -4.04 -3.57
CA PRO A 120 23.38 -3.16 -2.66
C PRO A 120 23.37 -1.72 -3.16
N GLN A 121 22.28 -0.98 -2.89
CA GLN A 121 22.22 0.41 -3.28
C GLN A 121 23.00 1.26 -2.29
N ILE A 122 24.17 1.73 -2.69
CA ILE A 122 24.96 2.68 -1.91
C ILE A 122 24.33 4.07 -2.06
N GLN A 123 24.03 4.69 -0.92
CA GLN A 123 23.46 6.02 -0.82
C GLN A 123 24.41 6.93 -0.02
N SER A 124 24.38 8.23 -0.33
CA SER A 124 25.08 9.26 0.46
C SER A 124 24.06 10.05 1.27
N CYS A 125 24.40 10.36 2.52
CA CYS A 125 23.57 11.22 3.36
C CYS A 125 23.45 12.66 2.81
N ARG A 126 24.37 13.09 1.94
CA ARG A 126 24.31 14.43 1.30
C ARG A 126 23.03 14.61 0.49
N SER A 127 22.54 13.55 -0.15
CA SER A 127 21.28 13.55 -0.89
C SER A 127 20.05 13.77 -0.01
N TYR A 128 20.20 13.65 1.32
CA TYR A 128 19.14 13.74 2.32
C TYR A 128 19.44 14.78 3.40
N ASN A 129 19.98 15.94 3.03
CA ASN A 129 20.32 17.03 3.95
C ASN A 129 21.31 16.61 5.05
N ASN A 130 22.31 15.79 4.71
CA ASN A 130 23.31 15.27 5.63
C ASN A 130 22.71 14.44 6.78
N VAL A 131 21.72 13.62 6.47
CA VAL A 131 21.07 12.71 7.42
C VAL A 131 21.03 11.29 6.84
N VAL A 132 21.44 10.30 7.62
CA VAL A 132 21.23 8.89 7.32
C VAL A 132 19.83 8.51 7.76
N ARG A 133 19.06 7.95 6.84
CA ARG A 133 17.68 7.55 7.05
C ARG A 133 17.59 6.04 7.15
N ILE A 134 17.05 5.54 8.25
CA ILE A 134 16.79 4.11 8.45
C ILE A 134 15.28 3.93 8.57
N PRO A 135 14.59 3.52 7.49
CA PRO A 135 13.16 3.26 7.52
C PRO A 135 12.72 2.32 8.64
N ALA A 136 11.43 2.37 8.97
CA ALA A 136 10.84 1.46 9.95
C ALA A 136 11.07 0.00 9.54
N HIS A 137 11.48 -0.84 10.50
CA HIS A 137 11.74 -2.26 10.31
C HIS A 137 12.83 -2.62 9.28
N SER A 138 13.63 -1.64 8.85
CA SER A 138 14.66 -1.83 7.83
C SER A 138 16.05 -2.00 8.45
N SER A 139 17.02 -2.30 7.60
CA SER A 139 18.41 -2.29 8.00
C SER A 139 19.30 -1.62 6.96
N ILE A 140 20.47 -1.19 7.39
CA ILE A 140 21.50 -0.59 6.55
C ILE A 140 22.87 -1.16 6.95
N ILE A 141 23.80 -1.14 6.00
CA ILE A 141 25.23 -1.25 6.29
C ILE A 141 25.80 0.16 6.26
N PHE A 142 26.51 0.57 7.30
CA PHE A 142 27.13 1.89 7.37
C PHE A 142 28.65 1.77 7.47
N SER A 143 29.32 2.88 7.19
CA SER A 143 30.74 3.08 7.47
C SER A 143 30.91 4.13 8.55
N THR A 144 31.97 4.02 9.35
CA THR A 144 32.37 5.06 10.30
C THR A 144 33.05 6.23 9.58
N PHE A 145 32.97 7.42 10.16
CA PHE A 145 33.59 8.64 9.62
C PHE A 145 35.10 8.68 9.88
N GLU A 146 35.57 8.10 10.97
CA GLU A 146 36.99 7.92 11.24
C GLU A 146 37.53 6.61 10.68
N GLN A 147 38.85 6.52 10.60
CA GLN A 147 39.57 5.27 10.41
C GLN A 147 40.26 4.89 11.72
N VAL A 148 40.43 3.60 11.96
CA VAL A 148 41.22 3.07 13.08
C VAL A 148 42.50 2.45 12.56
N LYS A 149 43.59 2.59 13.31
CA LYS A 149 44.88 1.95 13.03
C LYS A 149 45.43 1.35 14.32
N LEU A 150 45.33 0.03 14.44
CA LEU A 150 45.80 -0.69 15.62
C LEU A 150 47.23 -1.22 15.42
N PRO A 151 48.13 -1.09 16.40
CA PRO A 151 49.35 -1.89 16.43
C PRO A 151 49.04 -3.35 16.78
N GLY A 152 50.05 -4.23 16.69
CA GLY A 152 49.87 -5.67 16.95
C GLY A 152 49.59 -6.04 18.40
N ASN A 153 49.76 -5.11 19.35
CA ASN A 153 49.57 -5.38 20.78
C ASN A 153 48.31 -4.70 21.37
N ILE A 154 47.41 -4.24 20.50
CA ILE A 154 46.16 -3.57 20.90
C ILE A 154 45.02 -4.19 20.11
N VAL A 155 43.95 -4.51 20.82
CA VAL A 155 42.65 -4.86 20.26
C VAL A 155 41.63 -3.78 20.58
N GLY A 156 40.63 -3.63 19.72
CA GLY A 156 39.49 -2.77 19.99
C GLY A 156 38.24 -3.61 20.23
N ARG A 157 37.37 -3.17 21.15
CA ARG A 157 36.00 -3.66 21.25
C ARG A 157 35.05 -2.50 21.08
N PHE A 158 34.10 -2.60 20.16
CA PHE A 158 33.17 -1.52 19.89
C PHE A 158 31.71 -1.98 19.92
N ASP A 159 30.88 -1.12 20.47
CA ASP A 159 29.45 -1.35 20.68
C ASP A 159 28.64 -0.12 20.27
N LEU A 160 27.35 -0.32 20.00
CA LEU A 160 26.42 0.77 19.72
C LEU A 160 26.21 1.62 20.98
N ARG A 161 26.20 2.95 20.84
CA ARG A 161 25.90 3.82 21.98
C ARG A 161 24.49 3.57 22.49
N ILE A 162 24.34 3.55 23.82
CA ILE A 162 23.06 3.24 24.49
C ILE A 162 21.90 4.13 24.03
N LYS A 163 22.17 5.41 23.69
CA LYS A 163 21.18 6.34 23.13
C LYS A 163 20.48 5.75 21.90
N TRP A 164 21.23 5.12 21.00
CA TRP A 164 20.71 4.53 19.76
C TRP A 164 20.01 3.20 20.01
N ALA A 165 20.57 2.39 20.90
CA ALA A 165 19.93 1.14 21.34
C ALA A 165 18.54 1.41 21.95
N LEU A 166 18.42 2.41 22.83
CA LEU A 166 17.14 2.82 23.43
C LEU A 166 16.16 3.44 22.43
N GLN A 167 16.64 3.94 21.29
CA GLN A 167 15.80 4.39 20.18
C GLN A 167 15.33 3.24 19.28
N GLY A 168 15.72 2.00 19.57
CA GLY A 168 15.32 0.80 18.84
C GLY A 168 16.23 0.45 17.67
N LEU A 169 17.45 0.99 17.63
CA LEU A 169 18.50 0.50 16.74
C LEU A 169 19.19 -0.73 17.35
N GLU A 170 19.28 -1.78 16.56
CA GLU A 170 20.01 -3.00 16.88
C GLU A 170 21.27 -3.04 16.02
N PHE A 171 22.42 -3.25 16.66
CA PHE A 171 23.71 -3.33 15.99
C PHE A 171 24.17 -4.78 15.90
N GLN A 172 24.47 -5.23 14.68
CA GLN A 172 24.89 -6.59 14.41
C GLN A 172 26.26 -6.56 13.71
N ALA A 173 27.32 -6.82 14.48
CA ALA A 173 28.66 -7.04 13.96
C ALA A 173 29.46 -7.88 14.95
N GLY A 174 30.58 -8.44 14.48
CA GLY A 174 31.64 -8.84 15.41
C GLY A 174 32.16 -7.59 16.11
N THR A 175 32.01 -7.51 17.43
CA THR A 175 32.35 -6.32 18.21
C THR A 175 33.85 -6.12 18.38
N GLN A 176 34.70 -6.93 17.75
CA GLN A 176 36.15 -6.96 17.95
C GLN A 176 36.88 -6.40 16.74
N ILE A 177 37.87 -5.55 16.99
CA ILE A 177 38.82 -4.99 16.02
C ILE A 177 40.15 -5.69 16.26
N GLU A 178 40.61 -6.42 15.26
CA GLU A 178 41.82 -7.24 15.34
C GLU A 178 43.10 -6.39 15.36
N PRO A 179 44.21 -6.91 15.95
CA PRO A 179 45.50 -6.25 15.88
C PRO A 179 45.96 -6.03 14.44
N TYR A 180 46.76 -4.98 14.21
CA TYR A 180 47.17 -4.52 12.87
C TYR A 180 46.02 -4.11 11.92
N TYR A 181 44.78 -4.06 12.38
CA TYR A 181 43.69 -3.56 11.55
C TYR A 181 43.93 -2.08 11.18
N THR A 182 43.68 -1.74 9.92
CA THR A 182 43.75 -0.35 9.43
C THR A 182 42.60 -0.11 8.46
N GLY A 183 41.74 0.83 8.76
CA GLY A 183 40.63 1.24 7.89
C GLY A 183 39.41 1.74 8.65
N ARG A 184 38.29 1.89 7.94
CA ARG A 184 37.00 2.28 8.53
C ARG A 184 36.30 1.06 9.09
N LEU A 185 35.65 1.22 10.23
CA LEU A 185 34.73 0.21 10.73
C LEU A 185 33.43 0.25 9.93
N PHE A 186 32.93 -0.94 9.62
CA PHE A 186 31.63 -1.16 8.99
C PHE A 186 30.75 -1.94 9.95
N GLY A 187 29.43 -1.78 9.82
CA GLY A 187 28.53 -2.62 10.55
C GLY A 187 27.11 -2.57 10.03
N HIS A 188 26.31 -3.53 10.47
CA HIS A 188 24.92 -3.67 10.12
C HIS A 188 24.07 -3.09 11.26
N ILE A 189 23.19 -2.13 10.94
CA ILE A 189 22.23 -1.57 11.88
C ILE A 189 20.83 -1.88 11.39
N LYS A 190 20.00 -2.39 12.29
CA LYS A 190 18.58 -2.66 12.06
C LYS A 190 17.72 -1.72 12.91
N ASN A 191 16.76 -1.06 12.28
CA ASN A 191 15.71 -0.33 12.98
C ASN A 191 14.59 -1.31 13.33
N THR A 192 14.39 -1.57 14.62
CA THR A 192 13.34 -2.47 15.11
C THR A 192 12.01 -1.77 15.35
N THR A 193 11.98 -0.43 15.23
CA THR A 193 10.79 0.38 15.48
C THR A 193 9.90 0.50 14.25
N ASN A 194 8.67 0.94 14.48
CA ASN A 194 7.67 1.26 13.45
C ASN A 194 7.79 2.70 12.90
N ARG A 195 8.88 3.41 13.23
CA ARG A 195 9.12 4.78 12.74
C ARG A 195 10.49 4.87 12.09
N GLU A 196 10.64 5.80 11.16
CA GLU A 196 11.96 6.12 10.59
C GLU A 196 12.88 6.70 11.67
N ILE A 197 14.15 6.29 11.65
CA ILE A 197 15.20 6.85 12.50
C ILE A 197 16.15 7.67 11.63
N LEU A 198 16.39 8.90 12.07
CA LEU A 198 17.22 9.89 11.40
C LEU A 198 18.51 10.11 12.20
N ILE A 199 19.65 9.80 11.61
CA ILE A 199 20.96 9.97 12.22
C ILE A 199 21.71 11.08 11.48
N PRO A 200 21.97 12.24 12.10
CA PRO A 200 22.76 13.29 11.46
C PRO A 200 24.14 12.79 11.05
N PHE A 201 24.66 13.27 9.92
CA PHE A 201 26.02 13.01 9.50
C PHE A 201 27.02 13.44 10.59
N LYS A 202 28.07 12.63 10.79
CA LYS A 202 29.06 12.81 11.87
C LYS A 202 28.47 12.73 13.29
N GLU A 203 27.27 12.20 13.47
CA GLU A 203 26.75 11.94 14.81
C GLU A 203 27.44 10.70 15.42
N ARG A 204 27.72 10.77 16.73
CA ARG A 204 28.39 9.71 17.50
C ARG A 204 27.49 8.48 17.59
N LEU A 205 27.91 7.38 16.96
CA LEU A 205 27.11 6.18 16.77
C LEU A 205 27.64 4.99 17.59
N LEU A 206 28.95 4.75 17.55
CA LEU A 206 29.60 3.63 18.23
C LEU A 206 30.56 4.17 19.29
N THR A 207 30.82 3.37 20.32
CA THR A 207 31.89 3.61 21.29
C THR A 207 32.86 2.44 21.22
N VAL A 208 34.16 2.72 21.15
CA VAL A 208 35.22 1.73 21.18
C VAL A 208 36.06 1.84 22.46
N GLU A 209 36.32 0.71 23.08
CA GLU A 209 37.33 0.53 24.12
C GLU A 209 38.55 -0.17 23.51
N PHE A 210 39.75 0.26 23.88
CA PHE A 210 40.99 -0.38 23.43
C PHE A 210 41.69 -1.04 24.60
N THR A 211 42.19 -2.25 24.40
CA THR A 211 42.85 -3.04 25.43
C THR A 211 44.18 -3.56 24.92
N TYR A 212 45.20 -3.52 25.79
CA TYR A 212 46.48 -4.15 25.51
C TYR A 212 46.36 -5.67 25.54
N THR A 213 46.95 -6.34 24.55
CA THR A 213 47.16 -7.79 24.58
C THR A 213 48.36 -8.12 25.48
N SER A 214 48.45 -9.37 25.95
CA SER A 214 49.60 -9.82 26.75
C SER A 214 50.90 -9.86 25.94
N GLU A 215 50.79 -10.12 24.64
CA GLU A 215 51.90 -10.28 23.71
C GLU A 215 51.57 -9.62 22.37
N MET A 216 52.59 -9.33 21.57
CA MET A 216 52.41 -8.88 20.19
C MET A 216 51.77 -10.00 19.37
N ALA A 217 50.68 -9.68 18.66
CA ALA A 217 50.10 -10.61 17.69
C ALA A 217 51.07 -10.82 16.51
N ASP A 218 50.99 -12.01 15.92
CA ASP A 218 51.65 -12.30 14.65
C ASP A 218 51.05 -11.44 13.54
N ILE A 219 51.91 -11.01 12.60
CA ILE A 219 51.46 -10.28 11.42
C ILE A 219 50.71 -11.28 10.52
N PRO A 220 49.45 -11.04 10.15
CA PRO A 220 48.70 -11.96 9.30
C PRO A 220 49.43 -12.22 7.98
N ILE A 221 49.71 -13.49 7.67
CA ILE A 221 50.48 -13.92 6.49
C ILE A 221 49.80 -13.47 5.18
N GLU A 222 48.47 -13.32 5.18
CA GLU A 222 47.68 -12.93 4.01
C GLU A 222 47.91 -11.48 3.56
N LYS A 223 48.45 -10.59 4.42
CA LYS A 223 48.78 -9.20 4.04
C LYS A 223 49.93 -9.08 3.03
N ASN A 224 50.62 -10.19 2.72
CA ASN A 224 51.64 -10.23 1.66
C ASN A 224 51.06 -10.43 0.25
N LYS A 225 49.76 -10.75 0.11
CA LYS A 225 49.09 -10.70 -1.19
C LYS A 225 48.67 -9.26 -1.42
N ASN A 226 49.11 -8.66 -2.53
CA ASN A 226 48.90 -7.25 -2.92
C ASN A 226 47.42 -6.80 -3.06
N GLU A 227 46.46 -7.60 -2.62
CA GLU A 227 45.07 -7.22 -2.50
C GLU A 227 44.94 -6.35 -1.25
N LYS A 228 45.26 -5.06 -1.40
CA LYS A 228 44.78 -4.04 -0.48
C LYS A 228 43.26 -4.11 -0.49
N PHE A 229 42.69 -4.88 0.44
CA PHE A 229 41.33 -4.71 0.88
C PHE A 229 41.10 -3.21 1.02
N ASN A 230 40.27 -2.62 0.17
CA ASN A 230 39.97 -1.20 0.25
C ASN A 230 38.96 -0.98 1.39
N THR A 231 39.41 -1.27 2.60
CA THR A 231 38.69 -1.15 3.89
C THR A 231 38.34 0.30 4.24
N ASN A 232 38.63 1.24 3.34
CA ASN A 232 38.32 2.65 3.50
C ASN A 232 37.03 3.06 2.81
N THR A 233 36.45 2.19 1.99
CA THR A 233 35.23 2.48 1.22
C THR A 233 34.17 1.40 1.46
N ILE A 234 32.91 1.81 1.46
CA ILE A 234 31.81 0.86 1.62
C ILE A 234 31.69 -0.05 0.39
N GLU A 235 32.02 0.47 -0.80
CA GLU A 235 32.12 -0.29 -2.04
C GLU A 235 33.10 -1.47 -1.91
N GLY A 236 34.31 -1.20 -1.42
CA GLY A 236 35.34 -2.22 -1.20
C GLY A 236 34.97 -3.22 -0.11
N TYR A 237 34.29 -2.77 0.95
CA TYR A 237 33.77 -3.68 1.96
C TYR A 237 32.71 -4.62 1.35
N LEU A 238 31.75 -4.09 0.61
CA LEU A 238 30.63 -4.87 0.08
C LEU A 238 31.01 -5.79 -1.09
N SER A 239 32.16 -5.59 -1.76
CA SER A 239 32.60 -6.49 -2.83
C SER A 239 32.94 -7.91 -2.35
N GLU A 240 33.16 -8.10 -1.05
CA GLU A 240 33.59 -9.38 -0.45
C GLU A 240 32.48 -10.10 0.30
N TYR A 241 31.44 -9.37 0.70
CA TYR A 241 30.34 -9.90 1.50
C TYR A 241 29.04 -9.88 0.69
N SER A 242 28.32 -11.00 0.68
CA SER A 242 26.94 -11.01 0.23
C SER A 242 26.07 -10.24 1.22
N VAL A 243 25.42 -9.15 0.77
CA VAL A 243 24.49 -8.39 1.61
C VAL A 243 23.23 -9.21 1.82
N MET A 244 22.80 -9.36 3.07
CA MET A 244 21.58 -10.09 3.41
C MET A 244 20.36 -9.55 2.63
N GLU A 245 19.70 -10.41 1.87
CA GLU A 245 18.39 -10.13 1.28
C GLU A 245 17.26 -10.37 2.30
N GLY A 246 16.23 -9.52 2.27
CA GLY A 246 15.00 -9.70 3.03
C GLY A 246 14.96 -8.95 4.36
N SER A 247 14.65 -7.66 4.28
CA SER A 247 14.25 -6.87 5.46
C SER A 247 12.81 -7.21 5.90
N LEU A 248 12.49 -7.07 7.19
CA LEU A 248 11.12 -7.17 7.67
C LEU A 248 10.19 -6.13 7.01
N SER A 249 10.72 -4.94 6.65
CA SER A 249 10.00 -3.95 5.85
C SER A 249 9.53 -4.53 4.51
N TYR A 250 10.33 -5.39 3.87
CA TYR A 250 9.93 -6.04 2.63
C TYR A 250 8.74 -6.98 2.82
N LEU A 251 8.72 -7.72 3.94
CA LEU A 251 7.55 -8.54 4.28
C LEU A 251 6.31 -7.68 4.52
N PHE A 252 6.44 -6.54 5.20
CA PHE A 252 5.32 -5.61 5.38
C PHE A 252 4.83 -5.02 4.06
N THR A 253 5.72 -4.56 3.18
CA THR A 253 5.36 -4.05 1.86
C THR A 253 4.65 -5.13 1.02
N LYS A 254 5.06 -6.40 1.14
CA LYS A 254 4.36 -7.52 0.50
C LYS A 254 2.96 -7.74 1.06
N ILE A 255 2.80 -7.70 2.38
CA ILE A 255 1.50 -7.84 3.03
C ILE A 255 0.58 -6.69 2.59
N GLU A 256 1.07 -5.46 2.57
CA GLU A 256 0.30 -4.29 2.14
C GLU A 256 -0.13 -4.39 0.66
N ARG A 257 0.78 -4.81 -0.24
CA ARG A 257 0.44 -5.06 -1.64
C ARG A 257 -0.60 -6.17 -1.78
N ALA A 258 -0.48 -7.25 -1.01
CA ALA A 258 -1.45 -8.34 -1.02
C ALA A 258 -2.82 -7.89 -0.49
N GLU A 259 -2.86 -7.06 0.56
CA GLU A 259 -4.10 -6.49 1.08
C GLU A 259 -4.77 -5.57 0.06
N ASN A 260 -4.00 -4.71 -0.60
CA ASN A 260 -4.52 -3.82 -1.63
C ASN A 260 -5.04 -4.58 -2.87
N ASP A 261 -4.34 -5.63 -3.32
CA ASP A 261 -4.81 -6.51 -4.39
C ASP A 261 -6.06 -7.30 -3.99
N PHE A 262 -6.14 -7.75 -2.75
CA PHE A 262 -7.35 -8.41 -2.23
C PHE A 262 -8.53 -7.42 -2.18
N ARG A 263 -8.30 -6.19 -1.75
CA ARG A 263 -9.32 -5.14 -1.68
C ARG A 263 -9.85 -4.77 -3.06
N SER A 264 -8.97 -4.58 -4.05
CA SER A 264 -9.39 -4.25 -5.42
C SER A 264 -10.19 -5.39 -6.05
N LYS A 265 -9.81 -6.66 -5.82
CA LYS A 265 -10.58 -7.83 -6.28
C LYS A 265 -11.94 -7.94 -5.58
N MET A 266 -12.02 -7.59 -4.30
CA MET A 266 -13.29 -7.54 -3.56
C MET A 266 -14.23 -6.46 -4.11
N GLU A 267 -13.69 -5.29 -4.48
CA GLU A 267 -14.45 -4.22 -5.14
C GLU A 267 -14.95 -4.65 -6.52
N ASP A 268 -14.09 -5.21 -7.37
CA ASP A 268 -14.50 -5.75 -8.68
C ASP A 268 -15.57 -6.86 -8.56
N THR A 269 -15.43 -7.74 -7.56
CA THR A 269 -16.44 -8.78 -7.29
C THR A 269 -17.75 -8.17 -6.82
N ARG A 270 -17.70 -7.14 -5.98
CA ARG A 270 -18.89 -6.43 -5.50
C ARG A 270 -19.62 -5.73 -6.66
N ASP A 271 -18.87 -5.12 -7.57
CA ASP A 271 -19.44 -4.45 -8.74
C ASP A 271 -20.11 -5.45 -9.68
N LYS A 272 -19.46 -6.59 -9.96
CA LYS A 272 -20.07 -7.70 -10.73
C LYS A 272 -21.34 -8.26 -10.07
N ILE A 273 -21.35 -8.37 -8.73
CA ILE A 273 -22.55 -8.78 -7.98
C ILE A 273 -23.67 -7.74 -8.15
N ASN A 274 -23.35 -6.44 -8.04
CA ASN A 274 -24.33 -5.37 -8.20
C ASN A 274 -24.89 -5.32 -9.64
N GLU A 275 -24.04 -5.48 -10.65
CA GLU A 275 -24.44 -5.63 -12.05
C GLU A 275 -25.36 -6.83 -12.25
N GLY A 276 -25.00 -7.99 -11.66
CA GLY A 276 -25.84 -9.18 -11.68
C GLY A 276 -27.21 -8.96 -11.03
N TYR A 277 -27.27 -8.27 -9.88
CA TYR A 277 -28.53 -7.91 -9.24
C TYR A 277 -29.37 -6.95 -10.10
N ALA A 278 -28.76 -5.97 -10.77
CA ALA A 278 -29.45 -5.07 -11.68
C ALA A 278 -30.08 -5.83 -12.86
N GLN A 279 -29.34 -6.76 -13.48
CA GLN A 279 -29.85 -7.62 -14.55
C GLN A 279 -31.01 -8.51 -14.09
N ILE A 280 -30.91 -9.10 -12.88
CA ILE A 280 -32.00 -9.89 -12.28
C ILE A 280 -33.24 -9.00 -12.04
N LEU A 281 -33.05 -7.77 -11.57
CA LEU A 281 -34.15 -6.83 -11.33
C LEU A 281 -34.86 -6.45 -12.65
N GLU A 282 -34.10 -6.18 -13.71
CA GLU A 282 -34.62 -5.90 -15.05
C GLU A 282 -35.37 -7.10 -15.64
N ALA A 283 -34.78 -8.30 -15.55
CA ALA A 283 -35.42 -9.54 -15.99
C ALA A 283 -36.74 -9.81 -15.25
N ASN A 284 -36.77 -9.54 -13.93
CA ASN A 284 -37.99 -9.65 -13.13
C ASN A 284 -39.05 -8.61 -13.53
N ARG A 285 -38.65 -7.36 -13.80
CA ARG A 285 -39.57 -6.33 -14.35
C ARG A 285 -40.14 -6.78 -15.69
N PHE A 286 -39.32 -7.25 -16.60
CA PHE A 286 -39.74 -7.74 -17.91
C PHE A 286 -40.72 -8.93 -17.79
N ARG A 287 -40.40 -9.91 -16.95
CA ARG A 287 -41.28 -11.07 -16.68
C ARG A 287 -42.63 -10.63 -16.08
N ASN A 288 -42.63 -9.66 -15.18
CA ASN A 288 -43.87 -9.13 -14.61
C ASN A 288 -44.70 -8.35 -15.65
N THR A 289 -44.06 -7.58 -16.54
CA THR A 289 -44.75 -6.91 -17.66
C THR A 289 -45.43 -7.92 -18.59
N ILE A 290 -44.75 -9.02 -18.94
CA ILE A 290 -45.35 -10.10 -19.75
C ILE A 290 -46.54 -10.73 -19.02
N ARG A 291 -46.40 -11.06 -17.72
CA ARG A 291 -47.51 -11.62 -16.93
C ARG A 291 -48.71 -10.69 -16.90
N MET A 292 -48.50 -9.39 -16.72
CA MET A 292 -49.57 -8.38 -16.74
C MET A 292 -50.23 -8.26 -18.13
N ALA A 293 -49.45 -8.30 -19.21
CA ALA A 293 -49.99 -8.25 -20.57
C ALA A 293 -50.86 -9.47 -20.88
N VAL A 294 -50.41 -10.68 -20.50
CA VAL A 294 -51.20 -11.92 -20.64
C VAL A 294 -52.49 -11.84 -19.82
N PHE A 295 -52.40 -11.38 -18.56
CA PHE A 295 -53.57 -11.20 -17.70
C PHE A 295 -54.60 -10.22 -18.29
N MET A 296 -54.15 -9.06 -18.78
CA MET A 296 -55.01 -8.06 -19.44
C MET A 296 -55.65 -8.61 -20.73
N GLY A 297 -54.91 -9.41 -21.51
CA GLY A 297 -55.45 -10.09 -22.69
C GLY A 297 -56.59 -11.05 -22.33
N VAL A 298 -56.38 -11.92 -21.33
CA VAL A 298 -57.40 -12.86 -20.83
C VAL A 298 -58.61 -12.10 -20.27
N LEU A 299 -58.39 -11.06 -19.46
CA LEU A 299 -59.45 -10.24 -18.89
C LEU A 299 -60.30 -9.57 -19.97
N THR A 300 -59.68 -9.07 -21.04
CA THR A 300 -60.38 -8.45 -22.17
C THR A 300 -61.28 -9.46 -22.88
N ILE A 301 -60.81 -10.70 -23.09
CA ILE A 301 -61.61 -11.77 -23.67
C ILE A 301 -62.80 -12.09 -22.76
N ILE A 302 -62.57 -12.30 -21.46
CA ILE A 302 -63.64 -12.60 -20.49
C ILE A 302 -64.68 -11.48 -20.45
N LEU A 303 -64.24 -10.21 -20.39
CA LEU A 303 -65.14 -9.06 -20.39
C LEU A 303 -65.93 -8.97 -21.69
N SER A 304 -65.32 -9.21 -22.86
CA SER A 304 -66.03 -9.18 -24.15
C SER A 304 -67.12 -10.25 -24.24
N VAL A 305 -66.81 -11.49 -23.82
CA VAL A 305 -67.77 -12.60 -23.79
C VAL A 305 -68.86 -12.35 -22.76
N GLY A 306 -68.47 -11.94 -21.54
CA GLY A 306 -69.40 -11.65 -20.45
C GLY A 306 -70.34 -10.48 -20.77
N LEU A 307 -69.84 -9.41 -21.39
CA LEU A 307 -70.65 -8.29 -21.85
C LEU A 307 -71.63 -8.73 -22.95
N THR A 308 -71.17 -9.53 -23.92
CA THR A 308 -72.04 -10.09 -24.97
C THR A 308 -73.16 -10.93 -24.35
N PHE A 309 -72.83 -11.76 -23.36
CA PHE A 309 -73.81 -12.59 -22.66
C PHE A 309 -74.79 -11.76 -21.82
N ALA A 310 -74.30 -10.72 -21.13
CA ALA A 310 -75.12 -9.82 -20.33
C ALA A 310 -76.07 -9.00 -21.20
N VAL A 311 -75.59 -8.46 -22.33
CA VAL A 311 -76.42 -7.77 -23.32
C VAL A 311 -77.46 -8.73 -23.88
N SER A 312 -77.07 -9.94 -24.30
CA SER A 312 -77.98 -10.96 -24.81
C SER A 312 -79.07 -11.32 -23.79
N LYS A 313 -78.70 -11.54 -22.52
CA LYS A 313 -79.65 -11.80 -21.43
C LYS A 313 -80.59 -10.62 -21.23
N TYR A 314 -80.06 -9.39 -21.18
CA TYR A 314 -80.86 -8.18 -21.00
C TYR A 314 -81.82 -7.95 -22.17
N THR A 315 -81.40 -8.24 -23.42
CA THR A 315 -82.28 -8.19 -24.59
C THR A 315 -83.35 -9.27 -24.55
N MET A 316 -83.02 -10.50 -24.15
CA MET A 316 -84.03 -11.56 -23.99
C MET A 316 -85.05 -11.26 -22.88
N GLU A 317 -84.66 -10.51 -21.85
CA GLU A 317 -85.54 -10.12 -20.75
C GLU A 317 -86.41 -8.90 -21.09
N LYS A 318 -86.02 -8.10 -22.10
CA LYS A 318 -86.77 -6.94 -22.58
C LYS A 318 -87.52 -7.13 -23.90
N ASP A 319 -87.22 -8.17 -24.65
CA ASP A 319 -88.06 -8.60 -25.76
C ASP A 319 -89.31 -9.27 -25.17
N ASP A 320 -90.30 -8.44 -24.86
CA ASP A 320 -91.71 -8.83 -24.76
C ASP A 320 -92.05 -9.62 -26.02
N TYR A 321 -92.02 -10.96 -25.92
CA TYR A 321 -92.33 -11.85 -27.05
C TYR A 321 -93.71 -11.46 -27.61
N PRO A 322 -93.80 -11.03 -28.89
CA PRO A 322 -95.05 -10.55 -29.49
C PRO A 322 -96.16 -11.61 -29.51
N PHE A 323 -95.81 -12.88 -29.29
CA PHE A 323 -96.76 -14.00 -29.27
C PHE A 323 -97.73 -13.96 -28.08
N GLN A 324 -97.33 -13.44 -26.91
CA GLN A 324 -98.23 -13.38 -25.76
C GLN A 324 -99.36 -12.38 -26.00
N LYS A 325 -99.03 -11.20 -26.54
CA LYS A 325 -100.00 -10.18 -26.96
C LYS A 325 -100.94 -10.68 -28.05
N VAL A 326 -100.42 -11.42 -29.02
CA VAL A 326 -101.23 -12.01 -30.11
C VAL A 326 -102.20 -13.06 -29.55
N TYR A 327 -101.76 -13.90 -28.61
CA TYR A 327 -102.60 -14.90 -27.96
C TYR A 327 -103.74 -14.28 -27.15
N ASP A 328 -103.46 -13.23 -26.37
CA ASP A 328 -104.49 -12.53 -25.57
C ASP A 328 -105.50 -11.80 -26.45
N LEU A 329 -105.06 -11.22 -27.58
CA LEU A 329 -105.95 -10.62 -28.58
C LEU A 329 -106.89 -11.63 -29.23
N GLU A 330 -106.40 -12.83 -29.55
CA GLU A 330 -107.21 -13.89 -30.15
C GLU A 330 -108.29 -14.41 -29.19
N GLN A 331 -107.97 -14.53 -27.90
CA GLN A 331 -108.94 -14.88 -26.84
C GLN A 331 -110.02 -13.81 -26.70
N THR A 332 -109.64 -12.53 -26.74
CA THR A 332 -110.58 -11.40 -26.65
C THR A 332 -111.56 -11.39 -27.84
N LEU A 333 -111.07 -11.72 -29.05
CA LEU A 333 -111.88 -11.77 -30.28
C LEU A 333 -112.93 -12.90 -30.23
N LYS A 334 -112.56 -14.07 -29.70
CA LYS A 334 -113.49 -15.20 -29.48
C LYS A 334 -114.58 -14.83 -28.46
N ALA A 335 -114.24 -14.13 -27.39
CA ALA A 335 -115.21 -13.66 -26.40
C ALA A 335 -116.23 -12.67 -26.99
N LEU A 336 -115.80 -11.78 -27.89
CA LEU A 336 -116.67 -10.82 -28.57
C LEU A 336 -117.63 -11.49 -29.57
N GLN A 337 -117.20 -12.54 -30.28
CA GLN A 337 -118.10 -13.31 -31.17
C GLN A 337 -119.24 -14.00 -30.40
N VAL A 338 -118.96 -14.52 -29.19
CA VAL A 338 -120.00 -15.11 -28.32
C VAL A 338 -121.03 -14.05 -27.90
N GLN A 339 -120.58 -12.83 -27.58
CA GLN A 339 -121.47 -11.72 -27.25
C GLN A 339 -122.34 -11.30 -28.45
N GLN A 340 -121.75 -11.23 -29.65
CA GLN A 340 -122.47 -10.88 -30.88
C GLN A 340 -123.57 -11.88 -31.23
N ASN A 341 -123.31 -13.19 -31.06
CA ASN A 341 -124.31 -14.23 -31.28
C ASN A 341 -125.48 -14.16 -30.27
N LYS A 342 -125.20 -13.80 -29.00
CA LYS A 342 -126.26 -13.55 -28.00
C LYS A 342 -127.15 -12.36 -28.38
N ILE A 343 -126.56 -11.27 -28.88
CA ILE A 343 -127.31 -10.08 -29.32
C ILE A 343 -128.18 -10.43 -30.53
N LEU A 344 -127.69 -11.25 -31.46
CA LEU A 344 -128.47 -11.69 -32.62
C LEU A 344 -129.67 -12.56 -32.21
N GLY A 345 -129.49 -13.46 -31.24
CA GLY A 345 -130.55 -14.28 -30.67
C GLY A 345 -131.65 -13.45 -30.00
N LEU A 346 -131.27 -12.48 -29.17
CA LEU A 346 -132.23 -11.56 -28.52
C LEU A 346 -132.99 -10.70 -29.54
N LYS A 347 -132.37 -10.35 -30.66
CA LYS A 347 -133.02 -9.59 -31.74
C LYS A 347 -134.12 -10.41 -32.43
N LEU A 348 -133.87 -11.70 -32.65
CA LEU A 348 -134.85 -12.62 -33.23
C LEU A 348 -136.03 -12.88 -32.27
N GLU A 349 -135.79 -13.00 -30.96
CA GLU A 349 -136.85 -13.06 -29.96
C GLU A 349 -137.68 -11.78 -29.89
N LEU A 350 -137.03 -10.61 -29.98
CA LEU A 350 -137.73 -9.33 -29.99
C LEU A 350 -138.65 -9.19 -31.22
N ASP A 351 -138.20 -9.66 -32.38
CA ASP A 351 -138.97 -9.59 -33.62
C ASP A 351 -140.14 -10.60 -33.63
N SER A 352 -140.02 -11.77 -32.98
CA SER A 352 -141.13 -12.71 -32.80
C SER A 352 -142.17 -12.22 -31.76
N LEU A 353 -141.74 -11.50 -30.72
CA LEU A 353 -142.68 -10.87 -29.77
C LEU A 353 -143.44 -9.70 -30.40
N LYS A 354 -142.84 -8.99 -31.36
CA LYS A 354 -143.53 -7.92 -32.10
C LYS A 354 -144.62 -8.48 -33.02
N SER A 355 -144.39 -9.60 -33.71
CA SER A 355 -145.41 -10.22 -34.56
C SER A 355 -146.62 -10.73 -33.76
N VAL A 356 -146.39 -11.33 -32.58
CA VAL A 356 -147.49 -11.79 -31.68
C VAL A 356 -148.31 -10.61 -31.12
N LYS A 357 -147.68 -9.46 -30.84
CA LYS A 357 -148.40 -8.26 -30.37
C LYS A 357 -149.22 -7.61 -31.48
N GLN A 358 -148.80 -7.78 -32.74
CA GLN A 358 -149.51 -7.26 -33.92
C GLN A 358 -150.74 -8.11 -34.26
N GLU A 359 -150.71 -9.42 -34.01
CA GLU A 359 -151.90 -10.30 -34.14
C GLU A 359 -152.94 -10.04 -33.04
N ARG A 360 -152.55 -9.83 -31.78
CA ARG A 360 -153.50 -9.51 -30.69
C ARG A 360 -154.23 -8.17 -30.83
N ASN A 361 -153.67 -7.21 -31.57
CA ASN A 361 -154.35 -5.94 -31.84
C ASN A 361 -155.39 -6.03 -32.98
N ASN A 362 -155.33 -7.08 -33.81
CA ASN A 362 -156.34 -7.33 -34.84
C ASN A 362 -157.55 -8.13 -34.34
N GLU A 363 -157.47 -8.81 -33.19
CA GLU A 363 -158.60 -9.52 -32.55
C GLU A 363 -159.46 -8.62 -31.62
N LYS A 364 -159.15 -7.32 -31.49
CA LYS A 364 -159.91 -6.35 -30.66
C LYS A 364 -160.56 -5.20 -31.44
N LYS A 365 -160.69 -5.34 -32.77
CA LYS A 365 -161.50 -4.50 -33.66
C LYS A 365 -162.51 -5.38 -34.34
#